data_AF-A0A6P1IIA3-F1
#
_entry.id   AF-A0A6P1IIA3-F1
#
_cell.length_a   1.000
_cell.length_b   1.000
_cell.length_c   1.000
_cell.angle_alpha   90.00
_cell.angle_beta   90.00
_cell.angle_gamma   90.00
#
_symmetry.space_group_name_H-M   'P 1'
#
loop_
_entity.id
_entity.type
_entity.pdbx_description
1 polymer ?
#
loop_
_entity_poly.entity_id
_entity_poly.type
_entity_poly.pdbx_seq_one_letter_code
_entity_poly.pdbx_strand_id
1 'polypeptide(L)'
;MITSIARWLGMGTAPRKRSAHKATLKDLASIRNHLLRAIEDCIDQQALRLRVKIESARTPQELWMLRNDAFQLISQQHDQSVAAERINALIQFFEGWLEPKQLVRIK
;
A
#
# COMPACT_ATOMS: atom_id res chain seq x y z
N MET A 1 -7.72 52.49 -21.90
CA MET A 1 -8.59 51.29 -21.98
C MET A 1 -7.81 50.24 -22.73
N ILE A 2 -7.28 49.23 -22.05
CA ILE A 2 -6.39 48.24 -22.66
C ILE A 2 -7.16 46.94 -22.78
N THR A 3 -7.27 46.49 -24.03
CA THR A 3 -8.03 45.34 -24.49
C THR A 3 -7.36 44.04 -24.03
N SER A 4 -8.16 43.19 -23.42
CA SER A 4 -7.81 41.87 -22.94
C SER A 4 -7.59 40.85 -24.07
N ILE A 5 -6.98 39.73 -23.66
CA ILE A 5 -7.09 38.36 -24.20
C ILE A 5 -5.93 37.93 -25.10
N ALA A 6 -4.95 37.25 -24.50
CA ALA A 6 -4.20 36.19 -25.15
C ALA A 6 -4.55 34.85 -24.47
N ARG A 7 -5.23 33.99 -25.23
CA ARG A 7 -5.59 32.62 -24.87
C ARG A 7 -4.32 31.77 -24.84
N TRP A 8 -4.09 31.08 -23.73
CA TRP A 8 -3.04 30.05 -23.66
C TRP A 8 -3.68 28.67 -23.78
N LEU A 9 -3.43 28.04 -24.93
CA LEU A 9 -3.68 26.63 -25.22
C LEU A 9 -2.44 25.85 -24.77
N GLY A 10 -2.61 24.84 -23.92
CA GLY A 10 -1.46 24.08 -23.45
C GLY A 10 -1.77 22.90 -22.56
N MET A 11 -2.34 21.85 -23.18
CA MET A 11 -2.01 20.45 -22.86
C MET A 11 -2.38 19.96 -21.45
N GLY A 12 -3.67 19.68 -21.26
CA GLY A 12 -4.10 18.77 -20.20
C GLY A 12 -3.47 17.40 -20.39
N THR A 13 -2.58 17.01 -19.48
CA THR A 13 -2.17 15.62 -19.30
C THR A 13 -3.41 14.82 -18.89
N ALA A 14 -4.10 14.22 -19.85
CA ALA A 14 -5.19 13.31 -19.55
C ALA A 14 -4.63 12.23 -18.61
N PRO A 15 -5.19 12.02 -17.41
CA PRO A 15 -4.80 10.88 -16.60
C PRO A 15 -5.18 9.66 -17.41
N ARG A 16 -4.17 8.89 -17.83
CA ARG A 16 -4.36 7.59 -18.49
C ARG A 16 -5.34 6.83 -17.63
N LYS A 17 -6.56 6.65 -18.12
CA LYS A 17 -7.66 5.92 -17.48
C LYS A 17 -7.16 4.48 -17.33
N ARG A 18 -6.39 4.21 -16.27
CA ARG A 18 -5.97 2.86 -15.91
C ARG A 18 -7.29 2.14 -15.67
N SER A 19 -7.60 1.18 -16.53
CA SER A 19 -8.71 0.28 -16.25
C SER A 19 -8.46 -0.24 -14.83
N ALA A 20 -9.49 -0.19 -13.98
CA ALA A 20 -9.43 -0.77 -12.66
C ALA A 20 -9.29 -2.29 -12.85
N HIS A 21 -8.07 -2.75 -13.11
CA HIS A 21 -7.76 -4.15 -13.24
C HIS A 21 -8.07 -4.78 -11.89
N LYS A 22 -9.12 -5.61 -11.85
CA LYS A 22 -9.46 -6.35 -10.64
C LYS A 22 -8.32 -7.34 -10.39
N ALA A 23 -7.74 -7.27 -9.19
CA ALA A 23 -6.70 -8.21 -8.78
C ALA A 23 -7.22 -9.64 -8.90
N THR A 24 -6.43 -10.51 -9.52
CA THR A 24 -6.71 -11.94 -9.54
C THR A 24 -6.40 -12.55 -8.18
N LEU A 25 -6.85 -13.79 -7.95
CA LEU A 25 -6.49 -14.53 -6.73
C LEU A 25 -4.96 -14.74 -6.61
N LYS A 26 -4.26 -14.88 -7.75
CA LYS A 26 -2.81 -15.03 -7.79
C LYS A 26 -2.10 -13.74 -7.35
N ASP A 27 -2.59 -12.59 -7.80
CA ASP A 27 -2.05 -11.28 -7.41
C ASP A 27 -2.23 -11.05 -5.90
N LEU A 28 -3.43 -11.33 -5.39
CA LEU A 28 -3.72 -11.24 -3.96
C LEU A 28 -2.84 -12.17 -3.13
N ALA A 29 -2.67 -13.42 -3.56
CA ALA A 29 -1.80 -14.37 -2.89
C ALA A 29 -0.35 -13.88 -2.83
N SER A 30 0.17 -13.30 -3.92
CA SER A 30 1.51 -12.70 -3.94
C SER A 30 1.65 -11.58 -2.92
N ILE A 31 0.72 -10.62 -2.90
CA ILE A 31 0.76 -9.47 -1.96
C ILE A 31 0.64 -9.96 -0.51
N ARG A 32 -0.27 -10.92 -0.24
CA ARG A 32 -0.43 -11.54 1.08
C ARG A 32 0.88 -12.16 1.58
N ASN A 33 1.57 -12.92 0.73
CA ASN A 33 2.83 -13.56 1.11
C ASN A 33 3.89 -12.54 1.53
N HIS A 34 4.00 -11.40 0.83
CA HIS A 34 4.93 -10.35 1.23
C HIS A 34 4.55 -9.71 2.57
N LEU A 35 3.26 -9.46 2.80
CA LEU A 35 2.78 -8.89 4.05
C LEU A 35 2.93 -9.86 5.23
N LEU A 36 2.67 -11.15 5.02
CA LEU A 36 2.89 -12.22 6.01
C LEU A 36 4.37 -12.35 6.36
N ARG A 37 5.25 -12.27 5.36
CA ARG A 37 6.70 -12.31 5.56
C ARG A 37 7.21 -11.14 6.40
N ALA A 38 6.63 -9.95 6.23
CA ALA A 38 7.01 -8.77 7.02
C ALA A 38 6.76 -8.94 8.54
N ILE A 39 5.85 -9.84 8.91
CA ILE A 39 5.49 -10.14 10.31
C ILE A 39 5.84 -11.58 10.70
N GLU A 40 6.75 -12.25 9.99
CA GLU A 40 6.96 -13.70 10.15
C GLU A 40 7.51 -14.08 11.53
N ASP A 41 8.41 -13.28 12.07
CA ASP A 41 9.03 -13.40 13.39
C ASP A 41 8.13 -12.91 14.52
N CYS A 42 6.98 -12.35 14.19
CA CYS A 42 6.01 -11.88 15.17
C CYS A 42 5.09 -13.02 15.62
N ILE A 43 5.25 -13.53 16.84
CA ILE A 43 4.60 -14.79 17.28
C ILE A 43 3.48 -14.64 18.32
N ASP A 44 3.14 -13.41 18.72
CA ASP A 44 2.09 -13.18 19.71
C ASP A 44 0.67 -13.39 19.16
N GLN A 45 -0.32 -13.34 20.08
CA GLN A 45 -1.73 -13.48 19.73
C GLN A 45 -2.25 -12.38 18.78
N GLN A 46 -1.66 -11.18 18.82
CA GLN A 46 -2.03 -10.10 17.90
C GLN A 46 -1.55 -10.42 16.48
N ALA A 47 -0.38 -11.03 16.35
CA ALA A 47 0.20 -11.45 15.08
C ALA A 47 -0.63 -12.56 14.44
N LEU A 48 -1.09 -13.54 15.23
CA LEU A 48 -2.03 -14.57 14.75
C LEU A 48 -3.32 -13.95 14.21
N ARG A 49 -3.92 -12.98 14.94
CA ARG A 49 -5.11 -12.27 14.46
C ARG A 49 -4.85 -11.49 13.17
N LEU A 50 -3.70 -10.83 13.07
CA LEU A 50 -3.31 -10.10 11.86
C LEU A 50 -3.13 -11.04 10.66
N ARG A 51 -2.49 -12.21 10.85
CA ARG A 51 -2.37 -13.23 9.79
C ARG A 51 -3.74 -13.65 9.23
N VAL A 52 -4.71 -13.91 10.11
CA VAL A 52 -6.10 -14.23 9.69
C VAL A 52 -6.72 -13.08 8.89
N LYS A 53 -6.54 -11.82 9.31
CA LYS A 53 -7.01 -10.65 8.55
C LYS A 53 -6.38 -10.60 7.16
N ILE A 54 -5.07 -10.80 7.06
CA ILE A 54 -4.32 -10.80 5.80
C ILE A 54 -4.86 -11.86 4.84
N GLU A 55 -5.07 -13.09 5.31
CA GLU A 55 -5.61 -14.18 4.49
C GLU A 55 -7.05 -13.92 4.03
N SER A 56 -7.84 -13.23 4.85
CA SER A 56 -9.24 -12.92 4.53
C SER A 56 -9.43 -11.73 3.58
N ALA A 57 -8.43 -10.83 3.46
CA ALA A 57 -8.53 -9.59 2.68
C ALA A 57 -8.66 -9.84 1.18
N ARG A 58 -9.67 -9.25 0.54
CA ARG A 58 -10.10 -9.55 -0.83
C ARG A 58 -9.61 -8.55 -1.88
N THR A 59 -8.96 -7.48 -1.46
CA THR A 59 -8.46 -6.44 -2.35
C THR A 59 -7.05 -5.97 -1.94
N PRO A 60 -6.23 -5.48 -2.88
CA PRO A 60 -4.95 -4.85 -2.54
C PRO A 60 -5.13 -3.66 -1.59
N GLN A 61 -6.25 -2.95 -1.67
CA GLN A 61 -6.55 -1.83 -0.78
C GLN A 61 -6.79 -2.29 0.67
N GLU A 62 -7.56 -3.35 0.88
CA GLU A 62 -7.72 -3.95 2.22
C GLU A 62 -6.37 -4.42 2.79
N LEU A 63 -5.55 -5.09 1.97
CA LEU A 63 -4.20 -5.51 2.39
C LEU A 63 -3.32 -4.32 2.77
N TRP A 64 -3.40 -3.21 2.04
CA TRP A 64 -2.64 -2.00 2.37
C TRP A 64 -3.11 -1.32 3.64
N MET A 65 -4.39 -1.41 3.98
CA MET A 65 -4.90 -0.88 5.25
C MET A 65 -4.32 -1.64 6.46
N LEU A 66 -4.06 -2.94 6.30
CA LEU A 66 -3.44 -3.78 7.35
C LEU A 66 -1.96 -3.44 7.61
N ARG A 67 -1.32 -2.61 6.77
CA ARG A 67 0.07 -2.16 7.01
C ARG A 67 0.22 -1.42 8.35
N ASN A 68 -0.83 -0.73 8.81
CA ASN A 68 -0.79 0.00 10.07
C ASN A 68 -0.77 -0.97 11.26
N ASP A 69 -1.63 -2.00 11.23
CA ASP A 69 -1.62 -3.07 12.22
C ASP A 69 -0.25 -3.78 12.22
N ALA A 70 0.29 -4.09 11.05
CA ALA A 70 1.63 -4.67 10.91
C ALA A 70 2.73 -3.75 11.47
N PHE A 71 2.70 -2.45 11.17
CA PHE A 71 3.66 -1.49 11.69
C PHE A 71 3.66 -1.44 13.22
N GLN A 72 2.47 -1.33 13.82
CA GLN A 72 2.33 -1.28 15.28
C GLN A 72 2.88 -2.55 15.92
N LEU A 73 2.55 -3.70 15.33
CA LEU A 73 2.95 -4.99 15.82
C LEU A 73 4.46 -5.22 15.73
N ILE A 74 5.08 -4.89 14.59
CA ILE A 74 6.55 -4.96 14.43
C ILE A 74 7.23 -3.98 15.40
N SER A 75 6.69 -2.77 15.55
CA SER A 75 7.26 -1.75 16.44
C SER A 75 7.23 -2.16 17.91
N GLN A 76 6.23 -2.93 18.34
CA GLN A 76 6.11 -3.42 19.72
C GLN A 76 7.10 -4.53 20.04
N GLN A 77 7.44 -5.36 19.06
CA GLN A 77 8.33 -6.52 19.27
C GLN A 77 9.79 -6.22 18.93
N HIS A 78 10.03 -5.27 18.02
CA HIS A 78 11.34 -4.78 17.63
C HIS A 78 11.43 -3.30 18.00
N ASP A 79 11.45 -2.43 16.99
CA ASP A 79 11.43 -0.99 17.14
C ASP A 79 10.78 -0.34 15.90
N GLN A 80 10.58 0.98 15.97
CA GLN A 80 9.94 1.75 14.91
C GLN A 80 10.78 1.80 13.63
N SER A 81 12.11 1.72 13.73
CA SER A 81 13.01 1.76 12.56
C SER A 81 12.86 0.49 11.73
N VAL A 82 12.87 -0.68 12.39
CA VAL A 82 12.63 -1.98 11.74
C VAL A 82 11.22 -2.04 11.14
N ALA A 83 10.22 -1.53 11.86
CA ALA A 83 8.85 -1.47 11.34
C ALA A 83 8.74 -0.58 10.10
N ALA A 84 9.36 0.61 10.11
CA ALA A 84 9.36 1.52 8.97
C ALA A 84 10.06 0.89 7.77
N GLU A 85 11.22 0.26 7.97
CA GLU A 85 11.97 -0.42 6.90
C GLU A 85 11.11 -1.51 6.23
N ARG A 86 10.55 -2.42 7.03
CA ARG A 86 9.75 -3.54 6.51
C ARG A 86 8.50 -3.07 5.78
N ILE A 87 7.75 -2.12 6.35
CA ILE A 87 6.55 -1.59 5.69
C ILE A 87 6.90 -0.79 4.43
N ASN A 88 7.98 -0.02 4.43
CA ASN A 88 8.44 0.70 3.25
C ASN A 88 8.88 -0.26 2.14
N ALA A 89 9.49 -1.39 2.47
CA ALA A 89 9.85 -2.43 1.50
C ALA A 89 8.62 -3.04 0.81
N LEU A 90 7.45 -3.01 1.45
CA LEU A 90 6.21 -3.52 0.86
C LEU A 90 5.65 -2.63 -0.25
N ILE A 91 5.98 -1.33 -0.28
CA ILE A 91 5.38 -0.35 -1.22
C ILE A 91 5.43 -0.85 -2.67
N GLN A 92 6.57 -1.41 -3.10
CA GLN A 92 6.77 -1.91 -4.46
C GLN A 92 5.74 -2.97 -4.87
N PHE A 93 5.22 -3.78 -3.94
CA PHE A 93 4.23 -4.82 -4.24
C PHE A 93 2.81 -4.27 -4.37
N PHE A 94 2.59 -3.01 -3.95
CA PHE A 94 1.32 -2.30 -4.10
C PHE A 94 1.35 -1.27 -5.23
N GLU A 95 2.50 -1.06 -5.87
CA GLU A 95 2.60 -0.23 -7.07
C GLU A 95 1.72 -0.78 -8.19
N GLY A 96 1.01 0.12 -8.89
CA GLY A 96 0.05 -0.26 -9.93
C GLY A 96 -1.32 -0.71 -9.40
N TRP A 97 -1.42 -1.14 -8.14
CA TRP A 97 -2.69 -1.48 -7.47
C TRP A 97 -3.34 -0.29 -6.77
N LEU A 98 -2.51 0.61 -6.23
CA LEU A 98 -2.94 1.79 -5.50
C LEU A 98 -2.51 3.06 -6.21
N GLU A 99 -3.20 4.16 -5.90
CA GLU A 99 -2.74 5.47 -6.36
C GLU A 99 -1.42 5.83 -5.65
N PRO A 100 -0.43 6.43 -6.35
CA PRO A 100 0.86 6.76 -5.75
C PRO A 100 0.76 7.58 -4.46
N LYS A 101 -0.26 8.45 -4.35
CA LYS A 101 -0.53 9.26 -3.15
C LYS A 101 -0.90 8.44 -1.91
N GLN A 102 -1.36 7.19 -2.08
CA GLN A 102 -1.68 6.27 -0.99
C GLN A 102 -0.45 5.49 -0.52
N LEU A 103 0.59 5.38 -1.36
CA LEU A 103 1.84 4.66 -1.12
C LEU A 103 2.85 5.56 -0.40
N VAL A 104 2.46 6.06 0.76
CA VAL A 104 3.29 6.96 1.57
C VAL A 104 4.32 6.15 2.35
N ARG A 105 5.59 6.58 2.28
CA ARG A 105 6.67 6.04 3.10
C ARG A 105 6.54 6.50 4.55
N ILE A 106 6.78 5.59 5.48
CA ILE A 106 6.92 5.90 6.90
C ILE A 106 8.31 6.50 7.12
N LYS A 107 8.37 7.59 7.90
CA LYS A 107 9.60 8.31 8.25
C LYS A 107 10.21 7.75 9.52
#